data_AF-A0A2M8HM51-F1
#
_entry.id   AF-A0A2M8HM51-F1
#
_cell.length_a   1.000
_cell.length_b   1.000
_cell.length_c   1.000
_cell.angle_alpha   90.00
_cell.angle_beta   90.00
_cell.angle_gamma   90.00
#
_symmetry.space_group_name_H-M   'P 1'
#
loop_
_entity.id
_entity.type
_entity.pdbx_description
1 polymer ?
#
loop_
_entity_poly.entity_id
_entity_poly.type
_entity_poly.pdbx_seq_one_letter_code
_entity_poly.pdbx_strand_id
1 'polypeptide(L)' 'MIQLTSFEKELQLEFTLSDRDARRMDRVVTDIAALVGMDKFEVFDFLKFGCEEELSQLKIDYDWKRLQKSIQFRLKKQT' A
#
# COMPACT_ATOMS: atom_id res chain seq x y z
N MET A 1 15.67 -11.77 -14.02
CA MET A 1 14.47 -11.23 -13.35
C MET A 1 14.65 -11.44 -11.86
N ILE A 2 14.63 -10.38 -11.06
CA ILE A 2 14.60 -10.50 -9.60
C ILE A 2 13.21 -11.04 -9.24
N GLN A 3 13.12 -12.09 -8.43
CA GLN A 3 11.84 -12.64 -7.98
C GLN A 3 11.19 -11.72 -6.94
N LEU A 4 9.86 -11.71 -6.88
CA LEU A 4 9.13 -11.02 -5.82
C LEU A 4 9.26 -11.77 -4.49
N THR A 5 9.32 -11.02 -3.38
CA THR A 5 9.24 -11.58 -2.03
C THR A 5 7.83 -12.15 -1.75
N SER A 6 7.67 -12.92 -0.68
CA SER A 6 6.37 -13.49 -0.30
C SER A 6 5.31 -12.40 -0.10
N PHE A 7 5.67 -11.31 0.57
CA PHE A 7 4.76 -10.19 0.81
C PHE A 7 4.42 -9.40 -0.46
N GLU A 8 5.42 -9.18 -1.33
CA GLU A 8 5.16 -8.55 -2.63
C GLU A 8 4.20 -9.38 -3.50
N LYS A 9 4.25 -10.72 -3.42
CA LYS A 9 3.30 -11.60 -4.11
C LYS A 9 1.89 -11.49 -3.52
N GLU A 10 1.76 -11.38 -2.21
CA GLU A 10 0.46 -11.15 -1.56
C GLU A 10 -0.15 -9.81 -2.02
N LEU A 11 0.64 -8.73 -1.99
CA LEU A 11 0.22 -7.43 -2.52
C LEU A 11 -0.19 -7.51 -4.00
N GLN A 12 0.58 -8.28 -4.79
CA GLN A 12 0.30 -8.47 -6.20
C GLN A 12 -1.05 -9.14 -6.44
N LEU A 13 -1.34 -10.21 -5.70
CA LEU A 13 -2.57 -10.97 -5.81
C LEU A 13 -3.77 -10.17 -5.30
N GLU A 14 -3.64 -9.57 -4.13
CA GLU A 14 -4.72 -8.83 -3.48
C GLU A 14 -5.17 -7.61 -4.29
N PHE A 15 -4.21 -6.83 -4.80
CA PHE A 15 -4.51 -5.58 -5.50
C PHE A 15 -4.40 -5.69 -7.03
N THR A 16 -4.19 -6.90 -7.56
CA THR A 16 -4.01 -7.19 -9.00
C THR A 16 -2.94 -6.28 -9.64
N LEU A 17 -1.75 -6.25 -9.04
CA LEU A 17 -0.66 -5.34 -9.44
C LEU A 17 0.30 -5.99 -10.46
N SER A 18 1.05 -5.16 -11.19
CA SER A 18 2.24 -5.63 -11.89
C SER A 18 3.39 -5.89 -10.90
N ASP A 19 4.41 -6.67 -11.26
CA ASP A 19 5.60 -6.88 -10.42
C ASP A 19 6.25 -5.56 -9.97
N ARG A 20 6.24 -4.56 -10.86
CA ARG A 20 6.79 -3.23 -10.58
C ARG A 20 5.95 -2.51 -9.53
N ASP A 21 4.64 -2.58 -9.66
CA ASP A 21 3.70 -1.90 -8.77
C ASP A 21 3.62 -2.60 -7.42
N ALA A 22 3.72 -3.93 -7.38
CA ALA A 22 3.83 -4.70 -6.14
C ALA A 22 5.04 -4.25 -5.30
N ARG A 23 6.22 -4.10 -5.92
CA ARG A 23 7.43 -3.54 -5.27
C ARG A 23 7.28 -2.09 -4.83
N ARG A 24 6.42 -1.33 -5.50
CA ARG A 24 6.17 0.08 -5.15
C ARG A 24 5.21 0.16 -3.97
N MET A 25 4.16 -0.65 -4.01
CA MET A 25 3.22 -0.83 -2.92
C MET A 25 3.95 -1.31 -1.67
N ASP A 26 4.84 -2.29 -1.79
CA ASP A 26 5.67 -2.77 -0.68
C ASP A 26 6.42 -1.65 0.04
N ARG A 27 7.08 -0.79 -0.75
CA ARG A 27 7.78 0.41 -0.24
C ARG A 27 6.83 1.39 0.42
N VAL A 28 5.67 1.66 -0.19
CA VAL A 28 4.66 2.56 0.39
C VAL A 28 4.14 2.02 1.73
N VAL A 29 3.82 0.72 1.81
CA VAL A 29 3.38 0.07 3.05
C VAL A 29 4.46 0.17 4.11
N THR A 30 5.72 -0.13 3.77
CA THR A 30 6.85 0.00 4.70
C THR A 30 7.05 1.43 5.20
N ASP A 31 6.98 2.42 4.31
CA ASP A 31 7.12 3.83 4.69
C ASP A 31 5.98 4.28 5.61
N ILE A 32 4.75 3.86 5.31
CA ILE A 32 3.58 4.17 6.14
C ILE A 32 3.73 3.55 7.51
N ALA A 33 4.05 2.24 7.57
CA ALA A 33 4.26 1.49 8.80
C ALA A 33 5.26 2.20 9.73
N ALA A 34 6.43 2.61 9.17
CA ALA A 34 7.43 3.35 9.91
C ALA A 34 6.95 4.73 10.42
N LEU A 35 6.09 5.43 9.66
CA LEU A 35 5.59 6.76 10.00
C LEU A 35 4.42 6.76 10.99
N VAL A 36 3.60 5.72 10.99
CA VAL A 36 2.47 5.58 11.92
C VAL A 36 2.82 4.72 13.14
N GLY A 37 3.98 4.05 13.14
CA GLY A 37 4.41 3.18 14.22
C GLY A 37 3.64 1.85 14.28
N MET A 38 3.11 1.39 13.14
CA MET A 38 2.37 0.13 13.00
C MET A 38 3.24 -0.93 12.32
N ASP A 39 2.85 -2.19 12.48
CA ASP A 39 3.45 -3.27 11.71
C ASP A 39 3.02 -3.22 10.23
N LYS A 40 3.90 -3.71 9.35
CA LYS A 40 3.66 -3.73 7.90
C LYS A 40 2.42 -4.54 7.53
N PHE A 41 2.14 -5.63 8.25
CA PHE A 41 0.94 -6.45 8.04
C PHE A 41 -0.33 -5.74 8.48
N GLU A 42 -0.28 -4.92 9.54
CA GLU A 42 -1.43 -4.12 9.98
C GLU A 42 -1.80 -3.06 8.92
N VAL A 43 -0.79 -2.39 8.34
CA VAL A 43 -1.01 -1.44 7.24
C VAL A 43 -1.57 -2.15 6.01
N PHE A 44 -1.11 -3.38 5.72
CA PHE A 44 -1.66 -4.19 4.63
C PHE A 44 -3.13 -4.57 4.85
N ASP A 45 -3.49 -4.99 6.05
CA ASP A 45 -4.89 -5.29 6.36
C ASP A 45 -5.77 -4.04 6.30
N PHE A 46 -5.25 -2.88 6.71
CA PHE A 46 -5.94 -1.60 6.50
C PHE A 46 -6.15 -1.30 5.01
N LEU A 47 -5.17 -1.57 4.15
CA LEU A 47 -5.30 -1.34 2.71
C LEU A 47 -6.41 -2.19 2.07
N LYS A 48 -6.60 -3.44 2.53
CA LYS A 48 -7.63 -4.34 2.00
C LYS A 48 -9.05 -3.79 2.17
N PHE A 49 -9.33 -3.17 3.31
CA PHE A 49 -10.70 -2.78 3.68
C PHE A 49 -10.92 -1.26 3.75
N GLY A 50 -9.86 -0.46 3.86
CA GLY A 50 -9.94 0.96 4.19
C GLY A 50 -9.53 1.93 3.07
N CYS A 51 -9.04 1.42 1.94
CA CYS A 51 -8.38 2.22 0.88
C CYS A 51 -8.86 1.95 -0.55
N GLU A 52 -10.06 1.39 -0.73
CA GLU A 52 -10.59 1.07 -2.08
C GLU A 52 -10.67 2.31 -2.99
N GLU A 53 -11.10 3.46 -2.44
CA GLU A 53 -11.18 4.73 -3.17
C GLU A 53 -9.78 5.22 -3.58
N GLU A 54 -8.82 5.20 -2.66
CA GLU A 54 -7.44 5.57 -2.90
C GLU A 54 -6.76 4.68 -3.95
N LEU A 55 -6.99 3.37 -3.89
CA LEU A 55 -6.47 2.40 -4.86
C LEU A 55 -7.12 2.59 -6.23
N SER A 56 -8.41 2.91 -6.28
CA SER A 56 -9.10 3.26 -7.52
C SER A 56 -8.57 4.55 -8.13
N GLN A 57 -8.32 5.55 -7.29
CA GLN A 57 -7.72 6.82 -7.70
C GLN A 57 -6.29 6.63 -8.23
N LEU A 58 -5.49 5.77 -7.59
CA LEU A 58 -4.15 5.41 -8.04
C LEU A 58 -4.15 4.78 -9.44
N LYS A 59 -5.17 3.98 -9.79
CA LYS A 59 -5.29 3.42 -11.15
C LYS A 59 -5.53 4.49 -12.22
N ILE A 60 -6.07 5.65 -11.83
CA ILE A 60 -6.38 6.76 -12.74
C ILE A 60 -5.19 7.70 -12.88
N ASP A 61 -4.66 8.18 -11.75
CA ASP A 61 -3.62 9.23 -11.74
C ASP A 61 -2.19 8.67 -11.64
N TYR A 62 -2.03 7.41 -11.25
CA TYR A 62 -0.76 6.75 -11.00
C TYR A 62 0.15 7.53 -10.01
N ASP A 63 -0.46 8.27 -9.07
CA ASP A 63 0.25 9.06 -8.07
C ASP A 63 0.40 8.31 -6.73
N TRP A 64 1.54 7.63 -6.60
CA TRP A 64 1.92 6.88 -5.40
C TRP A 64 2.16 7.77 -4.17
N LYS A 65 2.58 9.03 -4.35
CA LYS A 65 2.77 9.95 -3.21
C LYS A 65 1.43 10.41 -2.66
N ARG A 66 0.46 10.64 -3.54
CA ARG A 66 -0.92 10.95 -3.13
C ARG A 66 -1.54 9.80 -2.37
N LEU A 67 -1.41 8.58 -2.89
CA LEU A 67 -1.84 7.35 -2.21
C LEU A 67 -1.25 7.29 -0.79
N GLN A 68 0.08 7.38 -0.69
CA GLN A 68 0.80 7.32 0.57
C GLN A 68 0.29 8.35 1.59
N LYS A 69 0.16 9.63 1.18
CA LYS A 69 -0.37 10.69 2.05
C LYS A 69 -1.81 10.44 2.48
N SER A 70 -2.66 9.94 1.59
CA SER A 70 -4.06 9.66 1.91
C SER A 70 -4.18 8.56 2.96
N ILE A 71 -3.43 7.45 2.78
CA ILE A 71 -3.41 6.34 3.74
C ILE A 71 -2.89 6.81 5.10
N GLN A 72 -1.79 7.58 5.12
CA GLN A 72 -1.25 8.15 6.37
C GLN A 72 -2.28 9.01 7.11
N PHE A 73 -3.02 9.84 6.37
CA PHE A 73 -4.03 10.71 6.95
C PHE A 73 -5.20 9.90 7.54
N ARG A 74 -5.65 8.84 6.85
CA ARG A 74 -6.71 7.97 7.36
C ARG A 74 -6.28 7.22 8.62
N LEU A 75 -5.09 6.62 8.62
CA LEU A 75 -4.56 5.88 9.76
C LEU A 75 -4.36 6.79 10.99
N LYS A 76 -3.84 8.01 10.80
CA LYS A 76 -3.69 8.99 11.89
C LYS A 76 -4.99 9.58 12.42
N LYS A 77 -6.08 9.55 11.65
CA LYS A 77 -7.41 9.99 12.12
C LYS A 77 -8.12 8.94 12.96
N GLN A 78 -7.71 7.68 12.85
CA GLN A 78 -8.26 6.58 13.65
C GLN A 78 -7.52 6.40 14.99
N THR A 79 -6.38 7.06 15.19
CA THR A 79 -5.63 7.11 16.45
C THR A 79 -5.95 8.38 17.23
#